data_AF-A0A0L0HC40-F1
#
_entry.id   AF-A0A0L0HC40-F1
#
_cell.length_a   1.000
_cell.length_b   1.000
_cell.length_c   1.000
_cell.angle_alpha   90.00
_cell.angle_beta   90.00
_cell.angle_gamma   90.00
#
_symmetry.space_group_name_H-M   'P 1'
#
loop_
_entity.id
_entity.type
_entity.pdbx_description
1 polymer ?
#
loop_
_entity_poly.entity_id
_entity_poly.type
_entity_poly.pdbx_seq_one_letter_code
_entity_poly.pdbx_strand_id
1 'polypeptide(L)'
;MSVTGASSKPQLAIPGLYPQRGKPRALGAFESFAISAMAPAGAVVFTNPFDTAKVRLQLQGERLRQAQKAGATAAAEAQVVYKNSFDTIYKIYINEGIKGLQKGLTPAVLREGSKNLFRIGMFDPIMNTLHDPAQGKAPGWKRMIAGSICGVMGAVSCNPFELVKTRLQSAAKGKIAVGHQHNYNGTWDALRTIWKEDGFRGLYRGSVLSMGRSVFGSGSNLAAYSMMKDHLISERKWADNAWLDMVCGLASGVVSCICMNPIDVTRTRYYNQPYQNGKGVIYANGLDAIKKIAKNEGLTAFYKGFTTHFLRIGPHFCLTFVFLGILRRGITDFYGYLDMRDSFSAFDKDGNGVLDPSELREALHSIVPAPAPQVDPANEYETMIDLYANRILDKADSDHDSAISSKEYPAMIKEVTVIVGERQKRG
;
A
#
# COMPACT_ATOMS: atom_id res chain seq x y z
N MET A 1 -6.89 5.01 -10.85
CA MET A 1 -5.76 5.05 -11.79
C MET A 1 -5.29 3.64 -12.02
N SER A 2 -5.69 3.07 -13.16
CA SER A 2 -5.14 1.83 -13.69
C SER A 2 -3.76 2.15 -14.28
N VAL A 3 -2.69 1.79 -13.57
CA VAL A 3 -1.36 1.77 -14.18
C VAL A 3 -1.27 0.47 -14.98
N THR A 4 -1.84 0.50 -16.18
CA THR A 4 -1.68 -0.55 -17.21
C THR A 4 -1.16 0.16 -18.45
N GLY A 5 0.16 0.31 -18.49
CA GLY A 5 0.88 0.96 -19.57
C GLY A 5 2.27 0.35 -19.72
N ALA A 6 2.36 -0.97 -19.60
CA ALA A 6 3.50 -1.69 -20.17
C ALA A 6 3.07 -2.09 -21.59
N SER A 7 3.64 -1.44 -22.59
CA SER A 7 3.49 -1.80 -24.00
C SER A 7 4.06 -3.21 -24.19
N SER A 8 3.18 -4.22 -24.20
CA SER A 8 3.54 -5.60 -24.55
C SER A 8 2.95 -5.89 -25.92
N LYS A 9 3.81 -6.07 -26.93
CA LYS A 9 3.43 -6.64 -28.23
C LYS A 9 2.63 -7.94 -27.97
N PRO A 10 1.57 -8.22 -28.74
CA PRO A 10 0.79 -9.45 -28.57
C PRO A 10 1.70 -10.65 -28.88
N GLN A 11 2.09 -11.39 -27.85
CA GLN A 11 2.79 -12.67 -28.00
C GLN A 11 1.76 -13.77 -28.18
N LEU A 12 2.02 -14.67 -29.12
CA LEU A 12 1.17 -15.80 -29.48
C LEU A 12 0.73 -16.62 -28.25
N ALA A 13 -0.56 -16.87 -28.11
CA ALA A 13 -1.09 -17.86 -27.18
C ALA A 13 -0.94 -19.25 -27.81
N ILE A 14 -0.10 -20.10 -27.22
CA ILE A 14 0.09 -21.50 -27.62
C ILE A 14 -0.65 -22.35 -26.58
N PRO A 15 -1.80 -22.97 -26.92
CA PRO A 15 -2.53 -23.84 -25.99
C PRO A 15 -1.64 -25.01 -25.54
N GLY A 16 -1.60 -25.31 -24.24
CA GLY A 16 -0.87 -26.47 -23.66
C GLY A 16 0.49 -26.15 -23.02
N LEU A 17 1.28 -25.24 -23.57
CA LEU A 17 2.63 -24.89 -23.06
C LEU A 17 2.62 -23.88 -21.90
N TYR A 18 1.61 -23.03 -21.90
CA TYR A 18 1.29 -22.13 -20.80
C TYR A 18 -0.23 -22.08 -20.69
N PRO A 19 -0.84 -22.45 -19.56
CA PRO A 19 -2.22 -22.11 -19.30
C PRO A 19 -2.29 -20.58 -19.15
N GLN A 20 -2.54 -19.89 -20.26
CA GLN A 20 -2.89 -18.47 -20.37
C GLN A 20 -1.73 -17.46 -20.30
N ARG A 21 -1.13 -17.15 -21.45
CA ARG A 21 -0.59 -15.80 -21.70
C ARG A 21 -1.46 -15.04 -22.69
N GLY A 22 -2.28 -14.16 -22.12
CA GLY A 22 -3.16 -13.20 -22.80
C GLY A 22 -3.83 -12.23 -21.81
N LYS A 23 -3.94 -12.64 -20.54
CA LYS A 23 -4.22 -11.77 -19.39
C LYS A 23 -3.31 -12.24 -18.24
N PRO A 24 -2.57 -11.38 -17.53
CA PRO A 24 -1.91 -11.83 -16.29
C PRO A 24 -2.98 -12.48 -15.42
N ARG A 25 -2.74 -13.69 -14.89
CA ARG A 25 -3.66 -14.36 -13.96
C ARG A 25 -4.11 -13.31 -12.95
N ALA A 26 -5.39 -12.97 -12.98
CA ALA A 26 -5.90 -11.92 -12.12
C ALA A 26 -5.73 -12.43 -10.69
N LEU A 27 -4.84 -11.80 -9.93
CA LEU A 27 -4.61 -12.13 -8.53
C LEU A 27 -5.95 -12.27 -7.83
N GLY A 28 -6.13 -13.37 -7.10
CA GLY A 28 -7.34 -13.59 -6.35
C GLY A 28 -7.66 -12.39 -5.45
N ALA A 29 -8.93 -12.22 -5.10
CA ALA A 29 -9.34 -11.13 -4.21
C ALA A 29 -8.54 -11.16 -2.90
N PHE A 30 -8.28 -12.36 -2.35
CA PHE A 30 -7.48 -12.57 -1.16
C PHE A 30 -5.99 -12.20 -1.32
N GLU A 31 -5.36 -12.54 -2.45
CA GLU A 31 -3.95 -12.20 -2.73
C GLU A 31 -3.79 -10.68 -2.92
N SER A 32 -4.65 -10.09 -3.75
CA SER A 32 -4.69 -8.64 -3.96
C SER A 32 -4.89 -7.89 -2.64
N PHE A 33 -5.72 -8.45 -1.77
CA PHE A 33 -5.96 -7.96 -0.44
C PHE A 33 -4.73 -8.07 0.48
N ALA A 34 -4.11 -9.25 0.55
CA ALA A 34 -2.93 -9.49 1.38
C ALA A 34 -1.76 -8.59 0.98
N ILE A 35 -1.48 -8.48 -0.32
CA ILE A 35 -0.45 -7.59 -0.87
C ILE A 35 -0.73 -6.13 -0.48
N SER A 36 -1.99 -5.72 -0.55
CA SER A 36 -2.39 -4.35 -0.22
C SER A 36 -2.38 -4.03 1.27
N ALA A 37 -2.42 -5.04 2.14
CA ALA A 37 -2.21 -4.87 3.59
C ALA A 37 -0.72 -4.90 3.95
N MET A 38 0.06 -5.79 3.33
CA MET A 38 1.48 -6.00 3.63
C MET A 38 2.38 -4.88 3.10
N ALA A 39 2.11 -4.35 1.90
CA ALA A 39 2.96 -3.32 1.31
C ALA A 39 3.02 -2.01 2.15
N PRO A 40 1.89 -1.44 2.60
CA PRO A 40 1.91 -0.28 3.50
C PRO A 40 2.49 -0.61 4.88
N ALA A 41 2.28 -1.82 5.40
CA ALA A 41 2.90 -2.26 6.64
C ALA A 41 4.43 -2.28 6.56
N GLY A 42 5.00 -2.75 5.45
CA GLY A 42 6.43 -2.66 5.17
C GLY A 42 6.92 -1.21 5.10
N ALA A 43 6.18 -0.34 4.43
CA ALA A 43 6.50 1.09 4.33
C ALA A 43 6.48 1.80 5.70
N VAL A 44 5.62 1.37 6.63
CA VAL A 44 5.57 1.92 7.99
C VAL A 44 6.87 1.68 8.74
N VAL A 45 7.56 0.56 8.56
CA VAL A 45 8.83 0.29 9.29
C VAL A 45 9.86 1.40 9.06
N PHE A 46 9.95 1.90 7.83
CA PHE A 46 10.88 2.98 7.47
C PHE A 46 10.35 4.37 7.81
N THR A 47 9.02 4.55 7.82
CA THR A 47 8.40 5.86 8.01
C THR A 47 8.00 6.14 9.47
N ASN A 48 8.02 5.14 10.34
CA ASN A 48 7.65 5.25 11.75
C ASN A 48 8.50 6.25 12.56
N PRO A 49 9.82 6.42 12.32
CA PRO A 49 10.60 7.49 12.98
C PRO A 49 10.02 8.89 12.75
N PHE A 50 9.51 9.17 11.55
CA PHE A 50 8.86 10.44 11.24
C PHE A 50 7.50 10.57 11.92
N ASP A 51 6.75 9.47 12.06
CA ASP A 51 5.50 9.46 12.82
C ASP A 51 5.72 9.78 14.30
N THR A 52 6.71 9.15 14.93
CA THR A 52 7.07 9.41 16.33
C THR A 52 7.48 10.86 16.53
N ALA A 53 8.30 11.41 15.63
CA ALA A 53 8.69 12.82 15.68
C ALA A 53 7.48 13.76 15.51
N LYS A 54 6.57 13.45 14.59
CA LYS A 54 5.35 14.24 14.36
C LYS A 54 4.49 14.28 15.62
N VAL A 55 4.23 13.13 16.25
CA VAL A 55 3.39 13.05 17.45
C VAL A 55 3.99 13.90 18.57
N ARG A 56 5.30 13.80 18.82
CA ARG A 56 5.96 14.60 19.87
C ARG A 56 5.93 16.09 19.59
N LEU A 57 6.17 16.51 18.33
CA LEU A 57 6.08 17.91 17.93
C LEU A 57 4.67 18.48 18.11
N GLN A 58 3.63 17.71 17.76
CA GLN A 58 2.24 18.15 17.90
C GLN A 58 1.79 18.29 19.36
N LEU A 59 2.36 17.46 20.26
CA LEU A 59 2.08 17.46 21.69
C LEU A 59 2.92 18.45 22.51
N GLN A 60 4.03 18.95 21.97
CA GLN A 60 4.87 19.93 22.68
C GLN A 60 4.10 21.20 23.11
N GLY A 61 3.07 21.61 22.34
CA GLY A 61 2.19 22.73 22.74
C GLY A 61 1.47 22.48 24.06
N GLU A 62 1.11 21.23 24.37
CA GLU A 62 0.46 20.90 25.65
C GLU A 62 1.39 21.04 26.84
N ARG A 63 2.68 20.68 26.68
CA ARG A 63 3.70 20.83 27.73
C ARG A 63 3.91 22.29 28.10
N LEU A 64 4.08 23.16 27.10
CA LEU A 64 4.22 24.60 27.31
C LEU A 64 3.01 25.17 28.06
N ARG A 65 1.80 24.70 27.72
CA ARG A 65 0.56 25.09 28.40
C ARG A 65 0.49 24.60 29.85
N GLN A 66 0.84 23.34 30.12
CA GLN A 66 0.85 22.82 31.48
C GLN A 66 1.80 23.64 32.38
N ALA A 67 2.96 24.01 31.83
CA ALA A 67 3.91 24.84 32.54
C ALA A 67 3.44 26.30 32.73
N GLN A 68 2.79 26.89 31.72
CA GLN A 68 2.14 28.22 31.86
C GLN A 68 1.04 28.24 32.93
N LYS A 69 0.27 27.16 33.06
CA LYS A 69 -0.74 27.02 34.11
C LYS A 69 -0.15 26.79 35.50
N ALA A 70 1.05 26.23 35.59
CA ALA A 70 1.73 25.94 36.86
C ALA A 70 2.41 27.17 37.48
N GLY A 71 2.46 28.32 36.79
CA GLY A 71 2.98 29.59 37.29
C GLY A 71 4.05 30.21 36.38
N ALA A 72 4.37 31.49 36.60
CA ALA A 72 5.32 32.24 35.77
C ALA A 72 6.76 31.67 35.81
N THR A 73 7.18 31.10 36.93
CA THR A 73 8.47 30.42 37.10
C THR A 73 8.54 29.11 36.30
N ALA A 74 7.49 28.29 36.37
CA ALA A 74 7.39 27.06 35.56
C ALA A 74 7.29 27.36 34.05
N ALA A 75 6.63 28.46 33.67
CA ALA A 75 6.57 28.92 32.30
C ALA A 75 7.94 29.35 31.75
N ALA A 76 8.78 29.98 32.58
CA ALA A 76 10.13 30.38 32.22
C ALA A 76 11.07 29.16 32.05
N GLU A 77 10.86 28.09 32.82
CA GLU A 77 11.60 26.82 32.69
C GLU A 77 11.11 25.93 31.53
N ALA A 78 9.91 26.20 31.00
CA ALA A 78 9.31 25.42 29.92
C ALA A 78 9.97 25.72 28.57
N GLN A 79 11.16 25.18 28.38
CA GLN A 79 11.88 25.32 27.12
C GLN A 79 11.19 24.54 25.99
N VAL A 80 11.22 25.15 24.80
CA VAL A 80 10.86 24.52 23.52
C VAL A 80 11.85 23.37 23.27
N VAL A 81 11.44 22.15 23.62
CA VAL A 81 12.30 20.96 23.56
C VAL A 81 12.69 20.63 22.12
N TYR A 82 11.75 20.69 21.19
CA TYR A 82 12.00 20.37 19.78
C TYR A 82 11.85 21.62 18.91
N LYS A 83 12.89 21.95 18.14
CA LYS A 83 12.90 23.10 17.23
C LYS A 83 12.39 22.72 15.83
N ASN A 84 12.80 21.56 15.34
CA ASN A 84 12.54 21.08 13.99
C ASN A 84 12.27 19.56 13.96
N SER A 85 11.72 19.05 12.84
CA SER A 85 11.53 17.61 12.61
C SER A 85 12.81 16.80 12.80
N PHE A 86 13.91 17.24 12.20
CA PHE A 86 15.20 16.55 12.29
C PHE A 86 15.81 16.64 13.70
N ASP A 87 15.68 17.79 14.36
CA ASP A 87 16.09 17.97 15.75
C ASP A 87 15.30 17.03 16.70
N THR A 88 14.02 16.82 16.41
CA THR A 88 13.18 15.85 17.14
C THR A 88 13.71 14.44 16.98
N ILE A 89 13.94 14.00 15.75
CA ILE A 89 14.48 12.66 15.45
C ILE A 89 15.84 12.47 16.12
N TYR A 90 16.73 13.45 16.00
CA TYR A 90 18.05 13.43 16.61
C TYR A 90 17.98 13.32 18.14
N LYS A 91 17.14 14.12 18.79
CA LYS A 91 16.96 14.07 20.25
C LYS A 91 16.33 12.76 20.72
N ILE A 92 15.39 12.18 19.97
CA ILE A 92 14.85 10.86 20.29
C ILE A 92 15.95 9.81 20.18
N TYR A 93 16.74 9.85 19.10
CA TYR A 93 17.82 8.90 18.87
C TYR A 93 18.86 8.92 19.98
N ILE A 94 19.33 10.10 20.39
CA ILE A 94 20.35 10.22 21.45
C ILE A 94 19.83 9.80 22.83
N ASN A 95 18.56 10.09 23.16
CA ASN A 95 18.03 9.83 24.50
C ASN A 95 17.37 8.44 24.65
N GLU A 96 16.83 7.87 23.59
CA GLU A 96 16.03 6.63 23.62
C GLU A 96 16.51 5.57 22.63
N GLY A 97 17.48 5.90 21.78
CA GLY A 97 18.00 5.01 20.74
C GLY A 97 17.00 4.70 19.63
N ILE A 98 17.33 3.68 18.84
CA ILE A 98 16.52 3.19 17.72
C ILE A 98 15.15 2.68 18.20
N LYS A 99 15.10 2.07 19.40
CA LYS A 99 13.84 1.60 20.00
C LYS A 99 12.89 2.76 20.30
N GLY A 100 13.40 3.94 20.67
CA GLY A 100 12.61 5.16 20.85
C GLY A 100 11.99 5.66 19.55
N LEU A 101 12.76 5.69 18.46
CA LEU A 101 12.27 6.08 17.13
C LEU A 101 11.17 5.13 16.61
N GLN A 102 11.29 3.84 16.93
CA GLN A 102 10.36 2.80 16.53
C GLN A 102 9.19 2.56 17.49
N LYS A 103 8.98 3.45 18.48
CA LYS A 103 7.82 3.34 19.38
C LYS A 103 6.50 3.36 18.59
N GLY A 104 5.57 2.50 19.01
CA GLY A 104 4.28 2.38 18.35
C GLY A 104 4.32 1.71 16.96
N LEU A 105 5.40 1.01 16.58
CA LEU A 105 5.46 0.29 15.30
C LEU A 105 4.38 -0.78 15.16
N THR A 106 4.21 -1.65 16.17
CA THR A 106 3.19 -2.72 16.16
C THR A 106 1.77 -2.20 15.89
N PRO A 107 1.23 -1.19 16.61
CA PRO A 107 -0.09 -0.67 16.31
C PRO A 107 -0.12 0.10 15.00
N ALA A 108 1.02 0.65 14.52
CA ALA A 108 1.08 1.29 13.21
C ALA A 108 0.93 0.29 12.06
N VAL A 109 1.53 -0.90 12.18
CA VAL A 109 1.37 -2.02 11.24
C VAL A 109 -0.07 -2.54 11.26
N LEU A 110 -0.61 -2.81 12.45
CA LEU A 110 -2.00 -3.26 12.62
C LEU A 110 -2.99 -2.25 12.03
N ARG A 111 -2.75 -0.95 12.26
CA ARG A 111 -3.57 0.12 11.67
C ARG A 111 -3.58 0.08 10.15
N GLU A 112 -2.42 -0.09 9.50
CA GLU A 112 -2.38 -0.12 8.02
C GLU A 112 -3.04 -1.37 7.46
N GLY A 113 -2.87 -2.52 8.11
CA GLY A 113 -3.58 -3.74 7.74
C GLY A 113 -5.11 -3.54 7.81
N SER A 114 -5.62 -3.08 8.95
CA SER A 114 -7.05 -2.84 9.15
C SER A 114 -7.61 -1.77 8.20
N LYS A 115 -6.89 -0.66 8.00
CA LYS A 115 -7.38 0.43 7.13
C LYS A 115 -7.51 0.01 5.68
N ASN A 116 -6.53 -0.75 5.16
CA ASN A 116 -6.55 -1.18 3.76
C ASN A 116 -7.57 -2.28 3.50
N LEU A 117 -7.93 -3.07 4.53
CA LEU A 117 -8.96 -4.09 4.44
C LEU A 117 -10.30 -3.52 3.97
N PHE A 118 -10.79 -2.48 4.66
CA PHE A 118 -12.04 -1.83 4.29
C PHE A 118 -11.94 -1.00 3.01
N ARG A 119 -10.77 -0.40 2.75
CA ARG A 119 -10.57 0.43 1.56
C ARG A 119 -10.69 -0.35 0.26
N ILE A 120 -10.21 -1.59 0.22
CA ILE A 120 -10.19 -2.39 -1.01
C ILE A 120 -11.36 -3.36 -1.04
N GLY A 121 -11.63 -4.05 0.08
CA GLY A 121 -12.71 -5.04 0.13
C GLY A 121 -14.11 -4.45 -0.01
N MET A 122 -14.34 -3.22 0.47
CA MET A 122 -15.68 -2.61 0.44
C MET A 122 -15.89 -1.61 -0.70
N PHE A 123 -14.84 -1.24 -1.45
CA PHE A 123 -14.98 -0.24 -2.51
C PHE A 123 -15.88 -0.73 -3.64
N ASP A 124 -15.67 -1.96 -4.13
CA ASP A 124 -16.47 -2.51 -5.22
C ASP A 124 -17.93 -2.76 -4.81
N PRO A 125 -18.24 -3.37 -3.65
CA PRO A 125 -19.62 -3.47 -3.16
C PRO A 125 -20.33 -2.12 -3.03
N ILE A 126 -19.65 -1.10 -2.47
CA ILE A 126 -20.25 0.24 -2.31
C ILE A 126 -20.40 0.95 -3.67
N MET A 127 -19.48 0.72 -4.60
CA MET A 127 -19.60 1.29 -5.95
C MET A 127 -20.76 0.65 -6.73
N ASN A 128 -20.95 -0.66 -6.62
CA ASN A 128 -22.02 -1.38 -7.30
C ASN A 128 -23.42 -0.99 -6.81
N THR A 129 -23.54 -0.51 -5.56
CA THR A 129 -24.81 0.04 -5.05
C THR A 129 -25.04 1.49 -5.47
N LEU A 130 -23.99 2.29 -5.64
CA LEU A 130 -24.08 3.70 -6.05
C LEU A 130 -24.20 3.90 -7.56
N HIS A 131 -23.67 2.97 -8.35
CA HIS A 131 -23.71 3.02 -9.80
C HIS A 131 -23.79 1.61 -10.37
N ASP A 132 -24.79 1.40 -11.21
CA ASP A 132 -24.91 0.17 -11.98
C ASP A 132 -23.73 0.07 -12.97
N PRO A 133 -22.91 -1.00 -12.91
CA PRO A 133 -21.82 -1.23 -13.86
C PRO A 133 -22.26 -1.23 -15.33
N ALA A 134 -23.54 -1.51 -15.60
CA ALA A 134 -24.10 -1.48 -16.95
C ALA A 134 -24.17 -0.07 -17.56
N GLN A 135 -24.13 0.99 -16.75
CA GLN A 135 -24.21 2.39 -17.20
C GLN A 135 -22.84 3.02 -17.53
N GLY A 136 -21.75 2.25 -17.45
CA GLY A 136 -20.41 2.68 -17.81
C GLY A 136 -19.53 3.10 -16.63
N LYS A 137 -18.56 4.00 -16.86
CA LYS A 137 -17.61 4.42 -15.82
C LYS A 137 -18.29 5.40 -14.85
N ALA A 138 -18.30 5.03 -13.56
CA ALA A 138 -18.89 5.89 -12.54
C ALA A 138 -18.28 7.29 -12.51
N PRO A 139 -19.11 8.36 -12.43
CA PRO A 139 -18.63 9.73 -12.34
C PRO A 139 -17.79 9.96 -11.08
N GLY A 140 -16.84 10.91 -11.15
CA GLY A 140 -15.85 11.15 -10.10
C GLY A 140 -16.44 11.40 -8.71
N TRP A 141 -17.58 12.09 -8.62
CA TRP A 141 -18.26 12.37 -7.35
C TRP A 141 -18.83 11.11 -6.68
N LYS A 142 -19.35 10.13 -7.45
CA LYS A 142 -19.81 8.85 -6.89
C LYS A 142 -18.64 8.04 -6.34
N ARG A 143 -17.52 8.02 -7.06
CA ARG A 143 -16.26 7.41 -6.59
C ARG A 143 -15.73 8.08 -5.33
N MET A 144 -15.90 9.39 -5.21
CA MET A 144 -15.56 10.15 -4.00
C MET A 144 -16.42 9.76 -2.81
N ILE A 145 -17.73 9.61 -3.00
CA ILE A 145 -18.64 9.15 -1.95
C ILE A 145 -18.27 7.73 -1.51
N ALA A 146 -18.12 6.80 -2.45
CA ALA A 146 -17.71 5.43 -2.15
C ALA A 146 -16.37 5.38 -1.40
N GLY A 147 -15.37 6.13 -1.89
CA GLY A 147 -14.07 6.25 -1.24
C GLY A 147 -14.14 6.87 0.16
N SER A 148 -15.03 7.85 0.37
CA SER A 148 -15.25 8.48 1.68
C SER A 148 -15.92 7.52 2.65
N ILE A 149 -16.94 6.76 2.23
CA ILE A 149 -17.58 5.73 3.05
C ILE A 149 -16.56 4.65 3.44
N CYS A 150 -15.79 4.12 2.48
CA CYS A 150 -14.71 3.18 2.73
C CYS A 150 -13.67 3.75 3.72
N GLY A 151 -13.32 5.03 3.55
CA GLY A 151 -12.37 5.73 4.42
C GLY A 151 -12.89 5.96 5.84
N VAL A 152 -14.20 6.18 6.00
CA VAL A 152 -14.89 6.28 7.29
C VAL A 152 -14.94 4.92 7.97
N MET A 153 -15.36 3.87 7.28
CA MET A 153 -15.37 2.50 7.82
C MET A 153 -13.96 2.04 8.22
N GLY A 154 -12.98 2.31 7.36
CA GLY A 154 -11.57 2.07 7.65
C GLY A 154 -11.09 2.84 8.89
N ALA A 155 -11.44 4.12 9.02
CA ALA A 155 -11.07 4.94 10.19
C ALA A 155 -11.71 4.42 11.49
N VAL A 156 -12.96 3.99 11.45
CA VAL A 156 -13.63 3.38 12.61
C VAL A 156 -12.93 2.09 13.01
N SER A 157 -12.65 1.21 12.04
CA SER A 157 -11.99 -0.08 12.30
C SER A 157 -10.61 0.06 12.93
N CYS A 158 -9.84 1.08 12.53
CA CYS A 158 -8.46 1.23 12.96
C CYS A 158 -8.29 2.19 14.14
N ASN A 159 -9.36 2.87 14.59
CA ASN A 159 -9.31 3.84 15.68
C ASN A 159 -8.66 3.29 16.98
N PRO A 160 -8.93 2.04 17.42
CA PRO A 160 -8.27 1.48 18.62
C PRO A 160 -6.74 1.42 18.47
N PHE A 161 -6.25 1.00 17.30
CA PHE A 161 -4.82 0.93 17.01
C PHE A 161 -4.21 2.32 16.86
N GLU A 162 -4.95 3.27 16.29
CA GLU A 162 -4.54 4.66 16.17
C GLU A 162 -4.37 5.33 17.53
N LEU A 163 -5.32 5.14 18.45
CA LEU A 163 -5.26 5.65 19.81
C LEU A 163 -4.02 5.14 20.54
N VAL A 164 -3.81 3.81 20.51
CA VAL A 164 -2.66 3.18 21.17
C VAL A 164 -1.34 3.59 20.52
N LYS A 165 -1.29 3.71 19.19
CA LYS A 165 -0.11 4.22 18.48
C LYS A 165 0.26 5.60 18.98
N THR A 166 -0.69 6.54 19.04
CA THR A 166 -0.40 7.91 19.47
C THR A 166 0.10 7.96 20.92
N ARG A 167 -0.51 7.19 21.83
CA ARG A 167 -0.07 7.15 23.24
C ARG A 167 1.31 6.50 23.42
N LEU A 168 1.64 5.48 22.65
CA LEU A 168 2.97 4.86 22.70
C LEU A 168 4.04 5.74 22.05
N GLN A 169 3.70 6.51 21.01
CA GLN A 169 4.63 7.44 20.34
C GLN A 169 4.90 8.72 21.16
N SER A 170 3.90 9.16 21.94
CA SER A 170 4.06 10.28 22.87
C SER A 170 4.89 9.94 24.10
N ALA A 171 4.95 8.66 24.46
CA ALA A 171 5.70 8.17 25.61
C ALA A 171 7.21 8.47 25.46
N ALA A 172 7.73 9.32 26.34
CA ALA A 172 9.13 9.69 26.45
C ALA A 172 9.56 9.77 27.91
N LYS A 173 10.85 9.57 28.19
CA LYS A 173 11.39 9.66 29.55
C LYS A 173 12.11 10.99 29.77
N GLY A 174 12.04 11.52 31.01
CA GLY A 174 12.83 12.67 31.44
C GLY A 174 12.47 14.00 30.74
N LYS A 175 13.49 14.82 30.46
CA LYS A 175 13.34 16.20 29.95
C LYS A 175 12.69 16.29 28.56
N ILE A 176 12.63 15.19 27.81
CA ILE A 176 12.07 15.14 26.45
C ILE A 176 10.58 14.72 26.39
N ALA A 177 9.96 14.40 27.53
CA ALA A 177 8.55 14.03 27.63
C ALA A 177 7.62 15.18 27.21
N VAL A 178 6.64 14.91 26.36
CA VAL A 178 5.68 15.91 25.84
C VAL A 178 4.26 15.36 25.88
N GLY A 179 3.31 16.23 26.24
CA GLY A 179 1.94 15.82 26.53
C GLY A 179 1.85 14.87 27.74
N HIS A 180 0.65 14.36 28.01
CA HIS A 180 0.43 13.40 29.09
C HIS A 180 1.12 12.05 28.79
N GLN A 181 1.89 11.56 29.76
CA GLN A 181 2.66 10.33 29.65
C GLN A 181 1.82 9.16 30.14
N HIS A 182 1.50 8.23 29.25
CA HIS A 182 0.83 6.99 29.60
C HIS A 182 1.87 5.88 29.76
N ASN A 183 1.93 5.25 30.93
CA ASN A 183 2.84 4.15 31.19
C ASN A 183 2.22 2.84 30.71
N TYR A 184 2.55 2.44 29.48
CA TYR A 184 2.20 1.13 28.93
C TYR A 184 3.46 0.33 28.62
N ASN A 185 3.43 -0.97 28.90
CA ASN A 185 4.54 -1.88 28.59
C ASN A 185 4.54 -2.33 27.13
N GLY A 186 3.45 -2.12 26.40
CA GLY A 186 3.33 -2.47 24.99
C GLY A 186 1.94 -2.22 24.43
N THR A 187 1.72 -2.68 23.19
CA THR A 187 0.46 -2.47 22.46
C THR A 187 -0.70 -3.24 23.07
N TRP A 188 -0.50 -4.51 23.37
CA TRP A 188 -1.53 -5.36 23.98
C TRP A 188 -1.86 -4.94 25.40
N ASP A 189 -0.85 -4.51 26.16
CA ASP A 189 -1.02 -3.94 27.49
C ASP A 189 -1.83 -2.63 27.43
N ALA A 190 -1.49 -1.73 26.52
CA ALA A 190 -2.26 -0.50 26.30
C ALA A 190 -3.72 -0.78 25.92
N LEU A 191 -3.98 -1.70 24.99
CA LEU A 191 -5.34 -2.10 24.60
C LEU A 191 -6.12 -2.68 25.78
N ARG A 192 -5.49 -3.58 26.56
CA ARG A 192 -6.12 -4.24 27.71
C ARG A 192 -6.42 -3.25 28.83
N THR A 193 -5.50 -2.34 29.12
CA THR A 193 -5.66 -1.33 30.16
C THR A 193 -6.77 -0.34 29.79
N ILE A 194 -6.79 0.15 28.54
CA ILE A 194 -7.88 1.03 28.08
C ILE A 194 -9.23 0.30 28.12
N TRP A 195 -9.28 -0.97 27.72
CA TRP A 195 -10.50 -1.75 27.80
C TRP A 195 -11.01 -1.91 29.23
N LYS A 196 -10.12 -2.14 30.19
CA LYS A 196 -10.48 -2.31 31.61
C LYS A 196 -10.92 -1.00 32.27
N GLU A 197 -10.22 0.10 31.99
CA GLU A 197 -10.45 1.40 32.65
C GLU A 197 -11.62 2.18 32.01
N ASP A 198 -11.69 2.19 30.68
CA ASP A 198 -12.58 3.06 29.91
C ASP A 198 -13.62 2.29 29.07
N GLY A 199 -13.53 0.96 29.05
CA GLY A 199 -14.42 0.08 28.28
C GLY A 199 -14.30 0.25 26.77
N PHE A 200 -15.29 -0.27 26.05
CA PHE A 200 -15.38 -0.19 24.59
C PHE A 200 -15.37 1.26 24.08
N ARG A 201 -16.06 2.16 24.79
CA ARG A 201 -16.09 3.60 24.43
C ARG A 201 -14.70 4.24 24.48
N GLY A 202 -13.82 3.77 25.37
CA GLY A 202 -12.43 4.21 25.47
C GLY A 202 -11.62 4.03 24.20
N LEU A 203 -11.72 2.85 23.57
CA LEU A 203 -10.99 2.51 22.34
C LEU A 203 -11.45 3.31 21.11
N TYR A 204 -12.72 3.75 21.10
CA TYR A 204 -13.32 4.49 19.99
C TYR A 204 -13.35 6.01 20.21
N ARG A 205 -12.67 6.50 21.25
CA ARG A 205 -12.48 7.93 21.46
C ARG A 205 -11.78 8.55 20.27
N GLY A 206 -12.25 9.73 19.85
CA GLY A 206 -11.68 10.49 18.73
C GLY A 206 -11.93 9.87 17.36
N SER A 207 -12.79 8.85 17.25
CA SER A 207 -13.23 8.27 15.98
C SER A 207 -13.80 9.32 15.04
N VAL A 208 -14.58 10.29 15.54
CA VAL A 208 -15.11 11.42 14.76
C VAL A 208 -14.01 12.25 14.11
N LEU A 209 -12.91 12.51 14.84
CA LEU A 209 -11.76 13.23 14.29
C LEU A 209 -11.01 12.38 13.25
N SER A 210 -10.95 11.06 13.44
CA SER A 210 -10.34 10.14 12.46
C SER A 210 -11.17 10.03 11.18
N MET A 211 -12.50 9.93 11.30
CA MET A 211 -13.44 9.97 10.17
C MET A 211 -13.33 11.29 9.41
N GLY A 212 -13.33 12.42 10.13
CA GLY A 212 -13.12 13.75 9.55
C GLY A 212 -11.81 13.81 8.75
N ARG A 213 -10.70 13.35 9.33
CA ARG A 213 -9.41 13.28 8.62
C ARG A 213 -9.51 12.51 7.29
N SER A 214 -10.20 11.37 7.26
CA SER A 214 -10.38 10.56 6.05
C SER A 214 -11.18 11.30 4.97
N VAL A 215 -12.27 11.96 5.35
CA VAL A 215 -13.13 12.72 4.45
C VAL A 215 -12.37 13.92 3.88
N PHE A 216 -11.76 14.74 4.75
CA PHE A 216 -11.01 15.91 4.33
C PHE A 216 -9.82 15.53 3.46
N GLY A 217 -9.07 14.47 3.81
CA GLY A 217 -7.94 14.02 3.01
C GLY A 217 -8.33 13.58 1.60
N SER A 218 -9.36 12.75 1.49
CA SER A 218 -9.81 12.22 0.19
C SER A 218 -10.50 13.28 -0.65
N GLY A 219 -11.38 14.08 -0.05
CA GLY A 219 -12.12 15.14 -0.72
C GLY A 219 -11.22 16.26 -1.23
N SER A 220 -10.31 16.77 -0.38
CA SER A 220 -9.37 17.83 -0.79
C SER A 220 -8.42 17.37 -1.90
N ASN A 221 -7.91 16.13 -1.82
CA ASN A 221 -7.01 15.62 -2.84
C ASN A 221 -7.72 15.48 -4.19
N LEU A 222 -8.94 14.93 -4.23
CA LEU A 222 -9.68 14.78 -5.48
C LEU A 222 -10.10 16.14 -6.06
N ALA A 223 -10.64 17.03 -5.22
CA ALA A 223 -11.06 18.36 -5.66
C ALA A 223 -9.88 19.14 -6.25
N ALA A 224 -8.75 19.19 -5.53
CA ALA A 224 -7.55 19.88 -6.00
C ALA A 224 -6.99 19.25 -7.28
N TYR A 225 -6.96 17.92 -7.37
CA TYR A 225 -6.48 17.22 -8.58
C TYR A 225 -7.37 17.52 -9.79
N SER A 226 -8.70 17.39 -9.66
CA SER A 226 -9.63 17.65 -10.76
C SER A 226 -9.59 19.10 -11.21
N MET A 227 -9.70 20.06 -10.28
CA MET A 227 -9.68 21.49 -10.61
C MET A 227 -8.39 21.90 -11.32
N MET A 228 -7.25 21.38 -10.87
CA MET A 228 -5.95 21.72 -11.43
C MET A 228 -5.71 21.03 -12.78
N LYS A 229 -6.15 19.78 -12.94
CA LYS A 229 -6.08 19.08 -14.23
C LYS A 229 -6.98 19.77 -15.26
N ASP A 230 -8.21 20.13 -14.88
CA ASP A 230 -9.15 20.84 -15.76
C ASP A 230 -8.58 22.20 -16.18
N HIS A 231 -8.02 22.97 -15.24
CA HIS A 231 -7.40 24.27 -15.53
C HIS A 231 -6.18 24.16 -16.45
N LEU A 232 -5.27 23.20 -16.20
CA LEU A 232 -4.05 23.04 -17.02
C LEU A 232 -4.35 22.53 -18.44
N ILE A 233 -5.38 21.70 -18.61
CA ILE A 233 -5.80 21.23 -19.93
C ILE A 233 -6.57 22.31 -20.68
N SER A 234 -7.56 22.95 -20.04
CA SER A 234 -8.45 23.92 -20.70
C SER A 234 -7.78 25.27 -20.97
N GLU A 235 -7.08 25.84 -19.99
CA GLU A 235 -6.54 27.20 -20.11
C GLU A 235 -5.10 27.22 -20.60
N ARG A 236 -4.29 26.21 -20.25
CA ARG A 236 -2.86 26.15 -20.64
C ARG A 236 -2.59 25.20 -21.81
N LYS A 237 -3.59 24.45 -22.29
CA LYS A 237 -3.50 23.49 -23.40
C LYS A 237 -2.35 22.49 -23.23
N TRP A 238 -2.08 22.05 -22.00
CA TRP A 238 -1.09 21.01 -21.77
C TRP A 238 -1.59 19.67 -22.32
N ALA A 239 -0.69 18.87 -22.88
CA ALA A 239 -1.01 17.51 -23.32
C ALA A 239 -1.31 16.63 -22.10
N ASP A 240 -2.33 15.76 -22.21
CA ASP A 240 -2.64 14.76 -21.19
C ASP A 240 -1.55 13.68 -21.20
N ASN A 241 -0.54 13.87 -20.35
CA ASN A 241 0.61 12.99 -20.24
C ASN A 241 0.89 12.66 -18.76
N ALA A 242 1.72 11.64 -18.53
CA ALA A 242 2.07 11.21 -17.19
C ALA A 242 2.75 12.32 -16.35
N TRP A 243 3.40 13.28 -17.01
CA TRP A 243 4.02 14.43 -16.34
C TRP A 243 2.98 15.39 -15.75
N LEU A 244 1.94 15.74 -16.51
CA LEU A 244 0.81 16.54 -16.04
C LEU A 244 0.14 15.85 -14.84
N ASP A 245 -0.12 14.55 -14.93
CA ASP A 245 -0.68 13.77 -13.83
C ASP A 245 0.19 13.78 -12.57
N MET A 246 1.52 13.74 -12.75
CA MET A 246 2.47 13.84 -11.63
C MET A 246 2.45 15.22 -10.98
N VAL A 247 2.47 16.30 -11.77
CA VAL A 247 2.39 17.68 -11.26
C VAL A 247 1.07 17.91 -10.53
N CYS A 248 -0.05 17.51 -11.14
CA CYS A 248 -1.37 17.62 -10.54
C CYS A 248 -1.47 16.80 -9.25
N GLY A 249 -0.93 15.58 -9.23
CA GLY A 249 -0.92 14.72 -8.05
C GLY A 249 -0.05 15.27 -6.90
N LEU A 250 1.09 15.88 -7.22
CA LEU A 250 1.96 16.51 -6.22
C LEU A 250 1.29 17.73 -5.60
N ALA A 251 0.76 18.64 -6.42
CA ALA A 251 0.11 19.84 -5.92
C ALA A 251 -1.20 19.51 -5.18
N SER A 252 -1.99 18.52 -5.63
CA SER A 252 -3.17 18.06 -4.87
C SER A 252 -2.79 17.43 -3.53
N GLY A 253 -1.66 16.72 -3.48
CA GLY A 253 -1.08 16.18 -2.25
C GLY A 253 -0.71 17.26 -1.24
N VAL A 254 -0.14 18.39 -1.70
CA VAL A 254 0.16 19.56 -0.84
C VAL A 254 -1.12 20.17 -0.29
N VAL A 255 -2.14 20.41 -1.13
CA VAL A 255 -3.43 20.94 -0.67
C VAL A 255 -4.07 20.01 0.35
N SER A 256 -4.02 18.70 0.11
CA SER A 256 -4.52 17.70 1.05
C SER A 256 -3.80 17.76 2.40
N CYS A 257 -2.46 17.92 2.40
CA CYS A 257 -1.70 18.10 3.64
C CYS A 257 -2.16 19.35 4.42
N ILE A 258 -2.40 20.47 3.73
CA ILE A 258 -2.84 21.73 4.35
C ILE A 258 -4.20 21.55 5.02
N CYS A 259 -5.15 20.90 4.35
CA CYS A 259 -6.49 20.66 4.88
C CYS A 259 -6.50 19.63 6.03
N MET A 260 -5.64 18.61 5.98
CA MET A 260 -5.62 17.54 6.97
C MET A 260 -4.89 17.92 8.27
N ASN A 261 -3.90 18.81 8.20
CA ASN A 261 -3.03 19.08 9.34
C ASN A 261 -3.75 19.63 10.60
N PRO A 262 -4.72 20.55 10.49
CA PRO A 262 -5.48 21.02 11.66
C PRO A 262 -6.24 19.89 12.38
N ILE A 263 -6.79 18.95 11.61
CA ILE A 263 -7.49 17.79 12.15
C ILE A 263 -6.49 16.85 12.82
N ASP A 264 -5.30 16.67 12.25
CA ASP A 264 -4.24 15.85 12.84
C ASP A 264 -3.74 16.37 14.17
N VAL A 265 -3.43 17.67 14.26
CA VAL A 265 -2.97 18.26 15.52
C VAL A 265 -4.04 18.08 16.59
N THR A 266 -5.30 18.37 16.25
CA THR A 266 -6.43 18.21 17.17
C THR A 266 -6.58 16.76 17.61
N ARG A 267 -6.50 15.82 16.67
CA ARG A 267 -6.65 14.39 16.91
C ARG A 267 -5.54 13.83 17.79
N THR A 268 -4.28 14.16 17.49
CA THR A 268 -3.12 13.71 18.27
C THR A 268 -3.22 14.17 19.73
N ARG A 269 -3.62 15.43 19.95
CA ARG A 269 -3.85 15.99 21.29
C ARG A 269 -5.04 15.35 21.99
N TYR A 270 -6.14 15.15 21.27
CA TYR A 270 -7.34 14.51 21.81
C TYR A 270 -7.07 13.06 22.24
N TYR A 271 -6.26 12.30 21.50
CA TYR A 271 -5.86 10.93 21.87
C TYR A 271 -4.91 10.86 23.06
N ASN A 272 -4.04 11.86 23.19
CA ASN A 272 -3.04 11.92 24.24
C ASN A 272 -3.54 12.54 25.54
N GLN A 273 -4.74 13.13 25.59
CA GLN A 273 -5.23 13.73 26.83
C GLN A 273 -5.47 12.67 27.93
N PRO A 274 -5.31 13.04 29.22
CA PRO A 274 -5.72 12.18 30.33
C PRO A 274 -7.25 12.09 30.42
N TYR A 275 -7.72 10.94 30.86
CA TYR A 275 -9.14 10.68 31.10
C TYR A 275 -9.34 10.33 32.58
N GLN A 276 -10.38 10.90 33.18
CA GLN A 276 -10.82 10.59 34.53
C GLN A 276 -12.30 10.24 34.47
N ASN A 277 -12.70 9.08 35.00
CA ASN A 277 -14.08 8.58 35.02
C ASN A 277 -14.77 8.66 33.63
N GLY A 278 -14.04 8.28 32.57
CA GLY A 278 -14.57 8.27 31.22
C GLY A 278 -14.66 9.62 30.50
N LYS A 279 -14.34 10.74 31.17
CA LYS A 279 -14.36 12.10 30.61
C LYS A 279 -12.95 12.65 30.41
N GLY A 280 -12.74 13.34 29.28
CA GLY A 280 -11.46 14.00 28.97
C GLY A 280 -11.26 15.22 29.87
N VAL A 281 -10.14 15.29 30.58
CA VAL A 281 -9.86 16.38 31.54
C VAL A 281 -9.61 17.71 30.82
N ILE A 282 -9.04 17.65 29.61
CA ILE A 282 -8.64 18.86 28.86
C ILE A 282 -9.71 19.24 27.83
N TYR A 283 -10.26 18.26 27.11
CA TYR A 283 -11.18 18.44 26.00
C TYR A 283 -12.38 17.52 26.14
N ALA A 284 -13.59 18.10 26.14
CA ALA A 284 -14.82 17.31 26.19
C ALA A 284 -15.06 16.57 24.86
N ASN A 285 -14.97 17.32 23.75
CA ASN A 285 -15.28 16.86 22.40
C ASN A 285 -14.20 17.33 21.40
N GLY A 286 -14.20 16.76 20.20
CA GLY A 286 -13.28 17.18 19.13
C GLY A 286 -13.43 18.66 18.74
N LEU A 287 -14.66 19.18 18.69
CA LEU A 287 -14.91 20.61 18.41
C LEU A 287 -14.45 21.52 19.56
N ASP A 288 -14.58 21.06 20.81
CA ASP A 288 -14.05 21.77 21.98
C ASP A 288 -12.52 21.81 21.94
N ALA A 289 -11.87 20.73 21.48
CA ALA A 289 -10.43 20.71 21.23
C ALA A 289 -10.01 21.76 20.20
N ILE A 290 -10.69 21.85 19.05
CA ILE A 290 -10.39 22.87 18.03
C ILE A 290 -10.54 24.28 18.61
N LYS A 291 -11.67 24.58 19.26
CA LYS A 291 -11.92 25.91 19.84
C LYS A 291 -10.88 26.29 20.89
N LYS A 292 -10.54 25.36 21.79
CA LYS A 292 -9.53 25.59 22.83
C LYS A 292 -8.12 25.70 22.27
N ILE A 293 -7.78 25.00 21.20
CA ILE A 293 -6.47 25.14 20.54
C ILE A 293 -6.39 26.52 19.88
N ALA A 294 -7.39 26.91 19.09
CA ALA A 294 -7.45 28.19 18.41
C ALA A 294 -7.39 29.38 19.39
N LYS A 295 -8.19 29.33 20.47
CA LYS A 295 -8.26 30.41 21.46
C LYS A 295 -6.97 30.58 22.27
N ASN A 296 -6.28 29.48 22.60
CA ASN A 296 -5.17 29.52 23.57
C ASN A 296 -3.78 29.52 22.91
N GLU A 297 -3.61 28.92 21.73
CA GLU A 297 -2.30 28.84 21.05
C GLU A 297 -2.28 29.56 19.69
N GLY A 298 -3.43 30.06 19.25
CA GLY A 298 -3.58 30.70 17.93
C GLY A 298 -3.65 29.70 16.78
N LEU A 299 -3.87 30.23 15.57
CA LEU A 299 -4.07 29.44 14.36
C LEU A 299 -2.79 28.73 13.87
N THR A 300 -1.61 29.26 14.21
CA THR A 300 -0.32 28.66 13.84
C THR A 300 -0.08 27.31 14.52
N ALA A 301 -0.74 27.06 15.66
CA ALA A 301 -0.62 25.80 16.39
C ALA A 301 -1.11 24.58 15.59
N PHE A 302 -2.12 24.77 14.73
CA PHE A 302 -2.63 23.72 13.84
C PHE A 302 -1.65 23.29 12.76
N TYR A 303 -0.62 24.10 12.50
CA TYR A 303 0.41 23.81 11.51
C TYR A 303 1.70 23.25 12.12
N LYS A 304 1.76 23.06 13.45
CA LYS A 304 2.90 22.41 14.10
C LYS A 304 3.07 20.97 13.59
N GLY A 305 4.29 20.64 13.18
CA GLY A 305 4.63 19.32 12.61
C GLY A 305 4.24 19.14 11.13
N PHE A 306 3.86 20.21 10.42
CA PHE A 306 3.56 20.15 8.98
C PHE A 306 4.72 19.55 8.17
N THR A 307 5.94 20.04 8.38
CA THR A 307 7.14 19.54 7.69
C THR A 307 7.36 18.05 7.96
N THR A 308 7.17 17.60 9.20
CA THR A 308 7.27 16.17 9.54
C THR A 308 6.18 15.36 8.84
N HIS A 309 4.97 15.92 8.74
CA HIS A 309 3.88 15.25 8.05
C HIS A 309 4.15 15.10 6.55
N PHE A 310 4.65 16.15 5.91
CA PHE A 310 5.03 16.16 4.49
C PHE A 310 6.17 15.17 4.22
N LEU A 311 7.26 15.25 5.00
CA LEU A 311 8.41 14.34 4.92
C LEU A 311 8.04 12.87 5.18
N ARG A 312 6.94 12.61 5.89
CA ARG A 312 6.42 11.26 6.07
C ARG A 312 5.59 10.79 4.88
N ILE A 313 4.69 11.63 4.35
CA ILE A 313 3.74 11.26 3.30
C ILE A 313 4.43 10.79 2.02
N GLY A 314 5.40 11.57 1.51
CA GLY A 314 6.06 11.27 0.24
C GLY A 314 6.76 9.91 0.25
N PRO A 315 7.77 9.70 1.12
CA PRO A 315 8.47 8.42 1.23
C PRO A 315 7.55 7.25 1.52
N HIS A 316 6.51 7.44 2.36
CA HIS A 316 5.55 6.39 2.66
C HIS A 316 4.82 5.91 1.40
N PHE A 317 4.37 6.83 0.54
CA PHE A 317 3.72 6.46 -0.72
C PHE A 317 4.69 5.77 -1.69
N CYS A 318 5.89 6.32 -1.87
CA CYS A 318 6.91 5.71 -2.74
C CYS A 318 7.23 4.27 -2.31
N LEU A 319 7.52 4.06 -1.02
CA LEU A 319 7.82 2.73 -0.47
C LEU A 319 6.63 1.78 -0.59
N THR A 320 5.41 2.27 -0.35
CA THR A 320 4.20 1.45 -0.51
C THR A 320 4.07 0.94 -1.94
N PHE A 321 4.25 1.77 -2.95
CA PHE A 321 4.16 1.35 -4.35
C PHE A 321 5.30 0.42 -4.77
N VAL A 322 6.52 0.65 -4.27
CA VAL A 322 7.66 -0.25 -4.49
C VAL A 322 7.38 -1.62 -3.88
N PHE A 323 6.95 -1.69 -2.62
CA PHE A 323 6.62 -2.97 -1.97
C PHE A 323 5.43 -3.65 -2.64
N LEU A 324 4.41 -2.89 -3.06
CA LEU A 324 3.30 -3.43 -3.84
C LEU A 324 3.80 -4.08 -5.13
N GLY A 325 4.71 -3.41 -5.87
CA GLY A 325 5.28 -3.92 -7.10
C GLY A 325 6.18 -5.15 -6.90
N ILE A 326 6.93 -5.21 -5.80
CA ILE A 326 7.76 -6.39 -5.45
C ILE A 326 6.87 -7.58 -5.08
N LEU A 327 5.93 -7.40 -4.14
CA LEU A 327 5.03 -8.47 -3.70
C LEU A 327 4.17 -9.02 -4.85
N ARG A 328 3.66 -8.13 -5.70
CA ARG A 328 2.86 -8.51 -6.86
C ARG A 328 3.64 -9.36 -7.84
N ARG A 329 4.85 -8.92 -8.20
CA ARG A 329 5.73 -9.67 -9.10
C ARG A 329 6.12 -11.01 -8.50
N GLY A 330 6.54 -11.04 -7.24
CA GLY A 330 6.91 -12.28 -6.55
C GLY A 330 5.81 -13.33 -6.57
N ILE A 331 4.54 -12.93 -6.35
CA ILE A 331 3.40 -13.87 -6.41
C ILE A 331 3.12 -14.31 -7.85
N THR A 332 3.16 -13.40 -8.82
CA THR A 332 2.96 -13.76 -10.24
C THR A 332 4.06 -14.69 -10.75
N ASP A 333 5.31 -14.46 -10.35
CA ASP A 333 6.45 -15.30 -10.71
C ASP A 333 6.34 -16.67 -10.04
N PHE A 334 5.88 -16.74 -8.79
CA PHE A 334 5.61 -18.00 -8.09
C PHE A 334 4.50 -18.81 -8.77
N TYR A 335 3.39 -18.19 -9.17
CA TYR A 335 2.36 -18.90 -9.95
C TYR A 335 2.88 -19.32 -11.32
N GLY A 336 3.68 -18.48 -11.99
CA GLY A 336 4.33 -18.87 -13.24
C GLY A 336 5.19 -20.12 -13.08
N TYR A 337 5.91 -20.24 -11.96
CA TYR A 337 6.68 -21.44 -11.63
C TYR A 337 5.79 -22.66 -11.38
N LEU A 338 4.69 -22.51 -10.63
CA LEU A 338 3.73 -23.60 -10.40
C LEU A 338 3.06 -24.05 -11.69
N ASP A 339 2.56 -23.12 -12.50
CA ASP A 339 1.93 -23.42 -13.78
C ASP A 339 2.92 -24.11 -14.74
N MET A 340 4.21 -23.71 -14.72
CA MET A 340 5.27 -24.41 -15.47
C MET A 340 5.51 -25.83 -14.95
N ARG A 341 5.52 -26.04 -13.64
CA ARG A 341 5.68 -27.38 -13.04
C ARG A 341 4.50 -28.29 -13.38
N ASP A 342 3.28 -27.78 -13.32
CA ASP A 342 2.08 -28.53 -13.66
C ASP A 342 2.07 -28.91 -15.15
N SER A 343 2.44 -27.98 -16.03
CA SER A 343 2.62 -28.29 -17.46
C SER A 343 3.73 -29.32 -17.71
N PHE A 344 4.87 -29.21 -17.01
CA PHE A 344 5.94 -30.21 -17.09
C PHE A 344 5.42 -31.61 -16.72
N SER A 345 4.70 -31.72 -15.59
CA SER A 345 4.12 -33.00 -15.14
C SER A 345 2.99 -33.54 -16.03
N ALA A 346 2.38 -32.70 -16.88
CA ALA A 346 1.39 -33.15 -17.84
C ALA A 346 2.04 -33.79 -19.08
N PHE A 347 3.29 -33.42 -19.38
CA PHE A 347 4.06 -33.98 -20.49
C PHE A 347 4.93 -35.17 -20.08
N ASP A 348 5.38 -35.21 -18.82
CA ASP A 348 6.09 -36.32 -18.19
C ASP A 348 5.09 -37.43 -17.79
N LYS A 349 4.87 -38.41 -18.68
CA LYS A 349 3.83 -39.44 -18.53
C LYS A 349 4.28 -40.58 -17.63
N ASP A 350 5.58 -40.88 -17.63
CA ASP A 350 6.16 -41.95 -16.84
C ASP A 350 6.52 -41.50 -15.40
N GLY A 351 6.53 -40.18 -15.16
CA GLY A 351 6.75 -39.56 -13.86
C GLY A 351 8.21 -39.63 -13.40
N ASN A 352 9.14 -39.80 -14.33
CA ASN A 352 10.57 -39.96 -14.04
C ASN A 352 11.26 -38.61 -13.73
N GLY A 353 10.57 -37.48 -13.96
CA GLY A 353 11.06 -36.13 -13.69
C GLY A 353 11.87 -35.50 -14.84
N VAL A 354 11.85 -36.11 -16.01
CA VAL A 354 12.59 -35.76 -17.22
C VAL A 354 11.70 -36.00 -18.45
N LEU A 355 11.76 -35.12 -19.45
CA LEU A 355 11.05 -35.32 -20.71
C LEU A 355 11.96 -35.98 -21.73
N ASP A 356 11.69 -37.24 -22.03
CA ASP A 356 12.40 -38.01 -23.06
C ASP A 356 12.05 -37.53 -24.47
N PRO A 357 12.88 -37.83 -25.50
CA PRO A 357 12.61 -37.43 -26.89
C PRO A 357 11.23 -37.87 -27.41
N SER A 358 10.69 -39.00 -26.96
CA SER A 358 9.34 -39.46 -27.32
C SER A 358 8.24 -38.59 -26.71
N GLU A 359 8.38 -38.21 -25.44
CA GLU A 359 7.41 -37.37 -24.74
C GLU A 359 7.48 -35.92 -25.23
N LEU A 360 8.68 -35.43 -25.55
CA LEU A 360 8.90 -34.13 -26.17
C LEU A 360 8.23 -34.05 -27.56
N ARG A 361 8.33 -35.10 -28.38
CA ARG A 361 7.64 -35.17 -29.68
C ARG A 361 6.13 -35.11 -29.50
N GLU A 362 5.59 -35.90 -28.57
CA GLU A 362 4.15 -35.92 -28.30
C GLU A 362 3.64 -34.57 -27.76
N ALA A 363 4.42 -33.92 -26.90
CA ALA A 363 4.16 -32.56 -26.48
C ALA A 363 4.10 -31.63 -27.70
N LEU A 364 5.09 -31.65 -28.57
CA LEU A 364 5.12 -30.82 -29.79
C LEU A 364 3.93 -31.07 -30.71
N HIS A 365 3.46 -32.31 -30.87
CA HIS A 365 2.25 -32.62 -31.63
C HIS A 365 0.99 -31.96 -31.06
N SER A 366 0.89 -31.82 -29.73
CA SER A 366 -0.24 -31.14 -29.08
C SER A 366 -0.21 -29.61 -29.23
N ILE A 367 0.98 -29.07 -29.51
CA ILE A 367 1.32 -27.65 -29.44
C ILE A 367 1.37 -27.01 -30.84
N VAL A 368 1.90 -27.74 -31.81
CA VAL A 368 2.19 -27.27 -33.16
C VAL A 368 1.04 -27.71 -34.07
N PRO A 369 0.28 -26.80 -34.70
CA PRO A 369 -0.85 -27.19 -35.55
C PRO A 369 -0.39 -27.91 -36.83
N ALA A 370 -1.18 -28.87 -37.33
CA ALA A 370 -0.87 -29.57 -38.58
C ALA A 370 -0.89 -28.60 -39.80
N PRO A 371 -0.03 -28.82 -40.82
CA PRO A 371 -0.02 -28.00 -42.04
C PRO A 371 -1.34 -28.10 -42.82
N ALA A 372 -1.65 -27.07 -43.61
CA ALA A 372 -2.84 -27.03 -44.46
C ALA A 372 -2.83 -28.18 -45.50
N PRO A 373 -4.01 -28.70 -45.91
CA PRO A 373 -4.17 -30.02 -46.54
C PRO A 373 -3.71 -30.16 -48.01
N GLN A 374 -2.70 -29.40 -48.46
CA GLN A 374 -2.33 -29.35 -49.89
C GLN A 374 -1.08 -30.13 -50.32
N VAL A 375 -0.32 -30.76 -49.42
CA VAL A 375 0.83 -31.62 -49.78
C VAL A 375 0.92 -32.79 -48.81
N ASP A 376 1.39 -33.96 -49.28
CA ASP A 376 1.40 -35.27 -48.61
C ASP A 376 1.72 -35.19 -47.09
N PRO A 377 0.69 -35.13 -46.23
CA PRO A 377 0.78 -34.36 -44.98
C PRO A 377 1.43 -35.11 -43.80
N ALA A 378 1.60 -36.43 -43.89
CA ALA A 378 2.04 -37.24 -42.75
C ALA A 378 3.57 -37.27 -42.60
N ASN A 379 4.33 -37.58 -43.66
CA ASN A 379 5.78 -37.75 -43.56
C ASN A 379 6.54 -36.43 -43.37
N GLU A 380 6.11 -35.34 -44.03
CA GLU A 380 6.74 -34.03 -43.87
C GLU A 380 6.47 -33.41 -42.49
N TYR A 381 5.29 -33.67 -41.93
CA TYR A 381 4.93 -33.19 -40.59
C TYR A 381 5.75 -33.88 -39.50
N GLU A 382 5.87 -35.21 -39.55
CA GLU A 382 6.71 -35.98 -38.63
C GLU A 382 8.19 -35.57 -38.73
N THR A 383 8.71 -35.42 -39.94
CA THR A 383 10.10 -34.95 -40.15
C THR A 383 10.33 -33.56 -39.56
N MET A 384 9.34 -32.68 -39.66
CA MET A 384 9.40 -31.33 -39.12
C MET A 384 9.31 -31.31 -37.58
N ILE A 385 8.47 -32.15 -36.98
CA ILE A 385 8.42 -32.31 -35.52
C ILE A 385 9.75 -32.85 -34.99
N ASP A 386 10.37 -33.81 -35.68
CA ASP A 386 11.69 -34.35 -35.33
C ASP A 386 12.79 -33.28 -35.40
N LEU A 387 12.78 -32.42 -36.44
CA LEU A 387 13.71 -31.30 -36.56
C LEU A 387 13.51 -30.28 -35.43
N TYR A 388 12.27 -30.04 -34.99
CA TYR A 388 11.99 -29.14 -33.87
C TYR A 388 12.38 -29.74 -32.53
N ALA A 389 12.11 -31.03 -32.30
CA ALA A 389 12.54 -31.75 -31.10
C ALA A 389 14.06 -31.69 -30.95
N ASN A 390 14.81 -31.98 -32.03
CA ASN A 390 16.28 -31.90 -32.02
C ASN A 390 16.78 -30.48 -31.76
N ARG A 391 16.19 -29.46 -32.40
CA ARG A 391 16.55 -28.04 -32.16
C ARG A 391 16.30 -27.61 -30.72
N ILE A 392 15.26 -28.15 -30.08
CA ILE A 392 14.93 -27.86 -28.69
C ILE A 392 15.94 -28.52 -27.77
N LEU A 393 16.24 -29.80 -27.99
CA LEU A 393 17.27 -30.53 -27.24
C LEU A 393 18.61 -29.78 -27.34
N ASP A 394 19.09 -29.47 -28.55
CA ASP A 394 20.36 -28.75 -28.77
C ASP A 394 20.51 -27.43 -28.02
N LYS A 395 19.40 -26.78 -27.65
CA LYS A 395 19.38 -25.44 -27.02
C LYS A 395 18.95 -25.43 -25.57
N ALA A 396 18.14 -26.39 -25.15
CA ALA A 396 17.53 -26.43 -23.84
C ALA A 396 18.19 -27.47 -22.92
N ASP A 397 18.69 -28.57 -23.49
CA ASP A 397 19.48 -29.58 -22.78
C ASP A 397 20.89 -29.01 -22.49
N SER A 398 21.13 -28.66 -21.23
CA SER A 398 22.37 -28.05 -20.78
C SER A 398 23.38 -29.06 -20.26
N ASP A 399 22.94 -30.26 -19.86
CA ASP A 399 23.80 -31.33 -19.35
C ASP A 399 24.08 -32.43 -20.38
N HIS A 400 23.52 -32.29 -21.59
CA HIS A 400 23.71 -33.15 -22.75
C HIS A 400 23.28 -34.59 -22.52
N ASP A 401 22.24 -34.81 -21.70
CA ASP A 401 21.70 -36.13 -21.41
C ASP A 401 20.64 -36.60 -22.43
N SER A 402 20.38 -35.81 -23.47
CA SER A 402 19.38 -36.04 -24.53
C SER A 402 17.94 -36.03 -24.02
N ALA A 403 17.70 -35.42 -22.87
CA ALA A 403 16.39 -35.28 -22.27
C ALA A 403 16.22 -33.87 -21.67
N ILE A 404 15.01 -33.49 -21.26
CA ILE A 404 14.75 -32.16 -20.70
C ILE A 404 14.29 -32.28 -19.26
N SER A 405 15.12 -31.82 -18.33
CA SER A 405 14.75 -31.78 -16.92
C SER A 405 13.78 -30.64 -16.60
N SER A 406 13.11 -30.72 -15.45
CA SER A 406 12.25 -29.63 -14.93
C SER A 406 12.96 -28.27 -14.79
N LYS A 407 14.29 -28.25 -14.68
CA LYS A 407 15.11 -27.02 -14.62
C LYS A 407 15.35 -26.40 -15.98
N GLU A 408 15.39 -27.21 -17.03
CA GLU A 408 15.62 -26.83 -18.43
C GLU A 408 14.33 -26.53 -19.17
N TYR A 409 13.20 -26.98 -18.62
CA TYR A 409 11.87 -26.70 -19.12
C TYR A 409 11.62 -25.22 -19.48
N PRO A 410 12.04 -24.19 -18.70
CA PRO A 410 11.91 -22.79 -19.11
C PRO A 410 12.67 -22.44 -20.40
N ALA A 411 13.83 -23.06 -20.65
CA ALA A 411 14.61 -22.87 -21.86
C ALA A 411 13.93 -23.55 -23.06
N MET A 412 13.40 -24.76 -22.86
CA MET A 412 12.60 -25.47 -23.86
C MET A 412 11.39 -24.64 -24.29
N ILE A 413 10.60 -24.13 -23.33
CA ILE A 413 9.42 -23.32 -23.63
C ILE A 413 9.77 -22.06 -24.44
N LYS A 414 10.89 -21.40 -24.10
CA LYS A 414 11.36 -20.21 -24.82
C LYS A 414 11.64 -20.53 -26.28
N GLU A 415 12.28 -21.67 -26.56
CA GLU A 415 12.58 -22.08 -27.93
C GLU A 415 11.34 -22.53 -28.70
N VAL A 416 10.41 -23.28 -28.07
CA VAL A 416 9.13 -23.63 -28.71
C VAL A 416 8.34 -22.37 -29.09
N THR A 417 8.34 -21.35 -28.24
CA THR A 417 7.68 -20.07 -28.54
C THR A 417 8.29 -19.38 -29.77
N VAL A 418 9.61 -19.47 -29.94
CA VAL A 418 10.30 -18.93 -31.13
C VAL A 418 9.89 -19.72 -32.37
N ILE A 419 9.89 -21.05 -32.30
CA ILE A 419 9.51 -21.93 -33.42
C ILE A 419 8.07 -21.66 -33.88
N VAL A 420 7.12 -21.58 -32.95
CA VAL A 420 5.71 -21.32 -33.29
C VAL A 420 5.53 -19.88 -33.82
N GLY A 421 6.28 -18.92 -33.27
CA GLY A 421 6.31 -17.54 -33.79
C GLY A 421 6.92 -17.40 -35.18
N GLU A 422 7.94 -18.21 -35.51
CA GLU A 422 8.51 -18.31 -36.86
C GLU A 422 7.48 -18.90 -37.84
N ARG A 423 6.74 -19.94 -37.41
CA ARG A 423 5.75 -20.61 -38.26
C ARG A 423 4.56 -19.73 -38.60
N GLN A 424 3.98 -19.03 -37.62
CA GLN A 424 2.85 -18.13 -37.91
C GLN A 424 3.21 -16.96 -38.83
N LYS A 425 4.50 -16.57 -38.90
CA LYS A 425 4.96 -15.57 -39.87
C LYS A 425 5.12 -16.12 -41.29
N ARG A 426 5.27 -17.44 -41.43
CA ARG A 426 5.51 -18.11 -42.71
C ARG A 426 4.23 -18.54 -43.44
N GLY A 427 3.06 -18.39 -42.81
CA GLY A 427 1.76 -18.74 -43.39
C GLY A 427 1.43 -20.20 -43.14
#